data_AF-A0A2E1TBX2-F1
#
_entry.id   AF-A0A2E1TBX2-F1
#
_cell.length_a   1.000
_cell.length_b   1.000
_cell.length_c   1.000
_cell.angle_alpha   90.00
_cell.angle_beta   90.00
_cell.angle_gamma   90.00
#
_symmetry.space_group_name_H-M   'P 1'
#
loop_
_entity.id
_entity.type
_entity.pdbx_description
1 polymer ?
#
loop_
_entity_poly.entity_id
_entity_poly.type
_entity_poly.pdbx_seq_one_letter_code
_entity_poly.pdbx_strand_id
1 'polypeptide(L)'
;MKITIIGITLFIAYLLVYKTSNALEENHYTLIKKIENVEIRKYKELIYATYTPRNVSDRDNSFRNVADFIFGNNSKKEKIAMTSPVVIKLHNKNEMAFIMPEKYNLETLPKPNNKNLNIYTEKSNVSACIQYSGYSNEKIEKRKIAELKKTLDKHNIQHFNDFEVLVYNSPWKVINRKNEIRVTIKYNNMNEKKNKKLYKAYFGGGCFWCVEAVFEDVIGVKNVKNGYSGGKIKNPSYKEVSRGLTKHAEVCEISYDSDIINLNELLEIFFLSHDPTTLNRQGNDVGEHYRSIILYNNDQEKNVISNYIKNINDSLFNGEIVTELKKFDKFYKAESYHQNYYKQNTSAGYCKLVITPKLNKARKELSKYY
;
A
#
# COMPACT_ATOMS: atom_id res chain seq x y z
N MET A 1 -5.53 -9.02 -59.57
CA MET A 1 -5.04 -10.35 -59.14
C MET A 1 -3.59 -10.23 -58.70
N LYS A 2 -3.33 -10.12 -57.39
CA LYS A 2 -2.03 -10.34 -56.72
C LYS A 2 -2.31 -10.41 -55.20
N ILE A 3 -3.00 -11.48 -54.81
CA ILE A 3 -3.11 -11.96 -53.43
C ILE A 3 -2.05 -13.05 -53.32
N THR A 4 -0.85 -12.73 -52.83
CA THR A 4 0.10 -13.71 -52.24
C THR A 4 1.34 -12.98 -51.71
N ILE A 5 1.88 -13.46 -50.59
CA ILE A 5 3.11 -13.01 -49.87
C ILE A 5 2.91 -11.91 -48.79
N ILE A 6 1.81 -11.95 -48.02
CA ILE A 6 1.76 -11.35 -46.66
C ILE A 6 1.42 -12.41 -45.58
N GLY A 7 1.03 -13.62 -45.97
CA GLY A 7 0.48 -14.63 -45.07
C GLY A 7 1.45 -15.59 -44.37
N ILE A 8 2.75 -15.59 -44.67
CA ILE A 8 3.68 -16.64 -44.20
C ILE A 8 4.61 -16.17 -43.06
N THR A 9 4.95 -14.88 -42.98
CA THR A 9 5.73 -14.30 -41.86
C THR A 9 4.90 -14.12 -40.59
N LEU A 10 3.57 -13.99 -40.71
CA LEU A 10 2.65 -13.94 -39.57
C LEU A 10 2.45 -15.31 -38.91
N PHE A 11 2.64 -16.43 -39.62
CA PHE A 11 2.31 -17.78 -39.12
C PHE A 11 3.42 -18.40 -38.24
N ILE A 12 4.69 -18.03 -38.46
CA ILE A 12 5.82 -18.52 -37.65
C ILE A 12 5.97 -17.68 -36.36
N ALA A 13 5.66 -16.37 -36.41
CA ALA A 13 5.54 -15.53 -35.22
C ALA A 13 4.30 -15.89 -34.36
N TYR A 14 3.22 -16.36 -35.00
CA TYR A 14 2.00 -16.86 -34.36
C TYR A 14 2.26 -18.05 -33.43
N LEU A 15 3.08 -19.03 -33.84
CA LEU A 15 3.37 -20.24 -33.03
C LEU A 15 4.37 -20.00 -31.88
N LEU A 16 5.28 -19.02 -32.00
CA LEU A 16 6.28 -18.71 -30.96
C LEU A 16 5.70 -17.84 -29.83
N VAL A 17 4.74 -16.96 -30.11
CA VAL A 17 4.12 -16.07 -29.11
C VAL A 17 2.92 -16.72 -28.40
N TYR A 18 2.17 -17.62 -29.07
CA TYR A 18 1.01 -18.28 -28.45
C TYR A 18 1.39 -19.18 -27.26
N LYS A 19 2.63 -19.68 -27.21
CA LYS A 19 3.10 -20.57 -26.14
C LYS A 19 3.70 -19.86 -24.93
N THR A 20 3.80 -18.52 -24.93
CA THR A 20 4.50 -17.75 -23.88
C THR A 20 3.67 -16.59 -23.31
N SER A 21 2.34 -16.70 -23.33
CA SER A 21 1.42 -15.61 -22.95
C SER A 21 1.30 -15.32 -21.44
N ASN A 22 2.21 -15.80 -20.61
CA ASN A 22 2.26 -15.47 -19.18
C ASN A 22 3.62 -14.83 -18.88
N ALA A 23 3.77 -13.54 -19.21
CA ALA A 23 4.84 -12.76 -18.59
C ALA A 23 4.63 -12.80 -17.07
N LEU A 24 5.69 -13.08 -16.31
CA LEU A 24 5.60 -13.10 -14.85
C LEU A 24 5.33 -11.67 -14.36
N GLU A 25 4.19 -11.47 -13.71
CA GLU A 25 3.86 -10.22 -13.03
C GLU A 25 4.54 -10.24 -11.66
N GLU A 26 5.83 -9.91 -11.64
CA GLU A 26 6.60 -9.78 -10.40
C GLU A 26 6.36 -8.40 -9.77
N ASN A 27 6.18 -8.36 -8.45
CA ASN A 27 5.99 -7.09 -7.75
C ASN A 27 7.35 -6.41 -7.54
N HIS A 28 7.65 -5.43 -8.41
CA HIS A 28 8.93 -4.72 -8.42
C HIS A 28 8.99 -3.50 -7.48
N TYR A 29 7.90 -3.16 -6.79
CA TYR A 29 7.83 -1.96 -5.96
C TYR A 29 6.94 -2.11 -4.72
N THR A 30 7.12 -1.22 -3.75
CA THR A 30 6.14 -0.96 -2.68
C THR A 30 5.47 0.39 -2.89
N LEU A 31 4.16 0.47 -2.67
CA LEU A 31 3.43 1.73 -2.72
C LEU A 31 3.75 2.53 -1.45
N ILE A 32 4.26 3.76 -1.60
CA ILE A 32 4.52 4.68 -0.49
C ILE A 32 3.24 5.45 -0.15
N LYS A 33 2.63 6.06 -1.16
CA LYS A 33 1.38 6.83 -1.03
C LYS A 33 0.74 7.08 -2.39
N LYS A 34 -0.53 7.45 -2.38
CA LYS A 34 -1.26 7.93 -3.55
C LYS A 34 -1.58 9.41 -3.39
N ILE A 35 -1.40 10.18 -4.46
CA ILE A 35 -1.71 11.59 -4.54
C ILE A 35 -2.57 11.78 -5.78
N GLU A 36 -3.86 12.02 -5.60
CA GLU A 36 -4.82 12.05 -6.70
C GLU A 36 -4.78 10.74 -7.51
N ASN A 37 -4.40 10.80 -8.78
CA ASN A 37 -4.22 9.65 -9.66
C ASN A 37 -2.75 9.24 -9.86
N VAL A 38 -1.82 9.82 -9.10
CA VAL A 38 -0.39 9.52 -9.13
C VAL A 38 -0.03 8.65 -7.92
N GLU A 39 0.71 7.57 -8.18
CA GLU A 39 1.27 6.71 -7.15
C GLU A 39 2.74 7.03 -6.93
N ILE A 40 3.14 7.21 -5.68
CA ILE A 40 4.53 7.31 -5.27
C ILE A 40 4.98 5.92 -4.84
N ARG A 41 5.99 5.36 -5.51
CA ARG A 41 6.40 3.97 -5.36
C ARG A 41 7.90 3.87 -5.10
N LYS A 42 8.31 2.96 -4.21
CA LYS A 42 9.71 2.59 -3.99
C LYS A 42 10.02 1.34 -4.81
N TYR A 43 10.84 1.49 -5.83
CA TYR A 43 11.33 0.36 -6.61
C TYR A 43 12.53 -0.25 -5.89
N LYS A 44 12.59 -1.59 -5.85
CA LYS A 44 13.79 -2.29 -5.39
C LYS A 44 14.91 -2.14 -6.42
N GLU A 45 16.08 -2.63 -6.06
CA GLU A 45 17.16 -2.79 -7.03
C GLU A 45 16.74 -3.79 -8.11
N LEU A 46 16.92 -3.43 -9.39
CA LEU A 46 16.47 -4.22 -10.54
C LEU A 46 17.61 -4.37 -11.55
N ILE A 47 17.67 -5.52 -12.21
CA ILE A 47 18.59 -5.76 -13.32
C ILE A 47 17.83 -5.59 -14.62
N TYR A 48 18.40 -4.80 -15.54
CA TYR A 48 17.83 -4.55 -16.85
C TYR A 48 18.72 -5.14 -17.94
N ALA A 49 18.10 -5.77 -18.93
CA ALA A 49 18.70 -5.99 -20.25
C ALA A 49 18.13 -4.95 -21.22
N THR A 50 19.01 -4.22 -21.91
CA THR A 50 18.63 -3.01 -22.62
C THR A 50 19.23 -2.93 -24.02
N TYR A 51 18.53 -2.24 -24.90
CA TYR A 51 18.99 -1.88 -26.25
C TYR A 51 18.64 -0.42 -26.53
N THR A 52 19.67 0.40 -26.80
CA THR A 52 19.47 1.77 -27.26
C THR A 52 19.42 1.79 -28.80
N PRO A 53 18.31 2.22 -29.42
CA PRO A 53 18.22 2.27 -30.88
C PRO A 53 19.14 3.33 -31.49
N ARG A 54 19.57 3.08 -32.73
CA ARG A 54 20.24 4.10 -33.57
C ARG A 54 19.26 5.16 -34.06
N ASN A 55 18.02 4.76 -34.33
CA ASN A 55 16.92 5.65 -34.72
C ASN A 55 15.79 5.56 -33.68
N VAL A 56 15.45 6.69 -33.06
CA VAL A 56 14.50 6.81 -31.94
C VAL A 56 13.08 6.31 -32.29
N SER A 57 12.73 6.25 -33.58
CA SER A 57 11.45 5.71 -34.06
C SER A 57 11.42 4.18 -34.20
N ASP A 58 12.57 3.50 -34.14
CA ASP A 58 12.70 2.06 -34.41
C ASP A 58 12.49 1.21 -33.14
N ARG A 59 11.27 1.27 -32.59
CA ARG A 59 10.88 0.54 -31.38
C ARG A 59 10.83 -0.97 -31.60
N ASP A 60 10.43 -1.43 -32.79
CA ASP A 60 10.26 -2.86 -33.10
C ASP A 60 11.60 -3.59 -33.17
N ASN A 61 12.61 -2.99 -33.79
CA ASN A 61 13.95 -3.54 -33.81
C ASN A 61 14.56 -3.58 -32.41
N SER A 62 14.35 -2.53 -31.61
CA SER A 62 14.79 -2.50 -30.20
C SER A 62 14.19 -3.65 -29.40
N PHE A 63 12.88 -3.86 -29.53
CA PHE A 63 12.20 -4.98 -28.89
C PHE A 63 12.80 -6.32 -29.32
N ARG A 64 12.98 -6.54 -30.64
CA ARG A 64 13.54 -7.79 -31.16
C ARG A 64 14.92 -8.08 -30.60
N ASN A 65 15.80 -7.08 -30.51
CA ASN A 65 17.16 -7.27 -30.00
C ASN A 65 17.16 -7.75 -28.53
N VAL A 66 16.32 -7.16 -27.68
CA VAL A 66 16.19 -7.58 -26.26
C VAL A 66 15.44 -8.92 -26.15
N ALA A 67 14.44 -9.15 -27.00
CA ALA A 67 13.68 -10.39 -27.04
C ALA A 67 14.53 -11.60 -27.46
N ASP A 68 15.37 -11.45 -28.49
CA ASP A 68 16.26 -12.52 -28.96
C ASP A 68 17.18 -13.02 -27.83
N PHE A 69 17.67 -12.10 -26.99
CA PHE A 69 18.49 -12.44 -25.83
C PHE A 69 17.75 -13.35 -24.83
N ILE A 70 16.53 -12.98 -24.43
CA ILE A 70 15.75 -13.78 -23.48
C ILE A 70 15.22 -15.09 -24.11
N PHE A 71 15.15 -15.17 -25.44
CA PHE A 71 14.75 -16.39 -26.15
C PHE A 71 15.90 -17.37 -26.45
N GLY A 72 17.10 -17.11 -25.93
CA GLY A 72 18.23 -18.04 -26.00
C GLY A 72 19.39 -17.56 -26.85
N ASN A 73 19.37 -16.35 -27.41
CA ASN A 73 20.57 -15.76 -28.02
C ASN A 73 21.50 -15.17 -26.96
N ASN A 74 21.95 -16.02 -26.05
CA ASN A 74 22.87 -15.71 -24.97
C ASN A 74 23.92 -16.81 -24.83
N SER A 75 24.93 -16.57 -24.00
CA SER A 75 26.10 -17.44 -23.84
C SER A 75 25.76 -18.86 -23.38
N LYS A 76 24.59 -19.07 -22.76
CA LYS A 76 24.14 -20.38 -22.24
C LYS A 76 23.06 -21.03 -23.11
N LYS A 77 22.63 -20.40 -24.21
CA LYS A 77 21.46 -20.80 -25.01
C LYS A 77 20.19 -21.00 -24.16
N GLU A 78 20.08 -20.27 -23.06
CA GLU A 78 19.04 -20.44 -22.04
C GLU A 78 17.83 -19.54 -22.34
N LYS A 79 16.61 -20.06 -22.17
CA LYS A 79 15.41 -19.22 -22.22
C LYS A 79 15.18 -18.56 -20.86
N ILE A 80 15.09 -17.24 -20.86
CA ILE A 80 14.80 -16.39 -19.69
C ILE A 80 13.32 -16.03 -19.73
N ALA A 81 12.65 -16.09 -18.58
CA ALA A 81 11.24 -15.72 -18.49
C ALA A 81 11.05 -14.23 -18.81
N MET A 82 10.04 -13.91 -19.61
CA MET A 82 9.65 -12.53 -19.89
C MET A 82 8.95 -11.94 -18.65
N THR A 83 9.39 -10.76 -18.22
CA THR A 83 8.76 -10.00 -17.15
C THR A 83 7.86 -8.90 -17.74
N SER A 84 6.92 -8.43 -16.94
CA SER A 84 6.11 -7.25 -17.27
C SER A 84 6.35 -6.18 -16.21
N PRO A 85 6.54 -4.90 -16.57
CA PRO A 85 6.38 -4.30 -17.89
C PRO A 85 7.64 -4.29 -18.76
N VAL A 86 7.45 -4.02 -20.05
CA VAL A 86 8.51 -3.52 -20.94
C VAL A 86 8.68 -2.03 -20.71
N VAL A 87 9.92 -1.57 -20.52
CA VAL A 87 10.24 -0.17 -20.20
C VAL A 87 10.86 0.53 -21.42
N ILE A 88 10.38 1.73 -21.72
CA ILE A 88 10.95 2.62 -22.74
C ILE A 88 11.47 3.87 -22.04
N LYS A 89 12.79 4.06 -22.02
CA LYS A 89 13.45 5.19 -21.37
C LYS A 89 13.53 6.38 -22.33
N LEU A 90 12.56 7.30 -22.20
CA LEU A 90 12.44 8.45 -23.11
C LEU A 90 13.65 9.39 -23.01
N HIS A 91 14.24 9.50 -21.83
CA HIS A 91 15.43 10.31 -21.55
C HIS A 91 16.72 9.75 -22.17
N ASN A 92 16.72 8.49 -22.61
CA ASN A 92 17.88 7.83 -23.21
C ASN A 92 17.56 7.33 -24.63
N LYS A 93 17.18 8.25 -25.54
CA LYS A 93 16.90 7.94 -26.95
C LYS A 93 15.89 6.80 -27.18
N ASN A 94 14.87 6.69 -26.33
CA ASN A 94 13.91 5.58 -26.32
C ASN A 94 14.56 4.20 -26.13
N GLU A 95 15.60 4.10 -25.28
CA GLU A 95 16.18 2.82 -24.88
C GLU A 95 15.09 1.86 -24.40
N MET A 96 15.07 0.67 -25.01
CA MET A 96 14.16 -0.41 -24.66
C MET A 96 14.81 -1.25 -23.57
N ALA A 97 14.07 -1.56 -22.52
CA ALA A 97 14.59 -2.27 -21.36
C ALA A 97 13.60 -3.33 -20.86
N PHE A 98 14.10 -4.56 -20.66
CA PHE A 98 13.37 -5.64 -20.00
C PHE A 98 13.95 -5.84 -18.60
N ILE A 99 13.08 -6.03 -17.62
CA ILE A 99 13.47 -6.37 -16.25
C ILE A 99 13.85 -7.85 -16.21
N MET A 100 15.00 -8.19 -15.63
CA MET A 100 15.39 -9.59 -15.48
C MET A 100 14.71 -10.23 -14.27
N PRO A 101 14.30 -11.51 -14.33
CA PRO A 101 13.68 -12.21 -13.20
C PRO A 101 14.57 -12.21 -11.95
N GLU A 102 13.96 -12.12 -10.77
CA GLU A 102 14.66 -12.00 -9.49
C GLU A 102 15.63 -13.14 -9.15
N LYS A 103 15.45 -14.32 -9.77
CA LYS A 103 16.36 -15.45 -9.59
C LYS A 103 17.78 -15.21 -10.14
N TYR A 104 17.96 -14.19 -10.98
CA TYR A 104 19.27 -13.87 -11.57
C TYR A 104 19.94 -12.70 -10.85
N ASN A 105 21.28 -12.75 -10.81
CA ASN A 105 22.15 -11.62 -10.52
C ASN A 105 23.13 -11.42 -11.69
N LEU A 106 23.97 -10.38 -11.66
CA LEU A 106 24.89 -10.08 -12.77
C LEU A 106 25.90 -11.20 -13.07
N GLU A 107 26.20 -12.06 -12.10
CA GLU A 107 27.12 -13.19 -12.28
C GLU A 107 26.41 -14.43 -12.85
N THR A 108 25.17 -14.67 -12.44
CA THR A 108 24.41 -15.87 -12.83
C THR A 108 23.65 -15.68 -14.14
N LEU A 109 23.29 -14.44 -14.50
CA LEU A 109 22.57 -14.11 -15.72
C LEU A 109 23.42 -14.46 -16.97
N PRO A 110 22.87 -15.17 -17.97
CA PRO A 110 23.57 -15.42 -19.23
C PRO A 110 24.04 -14.12 -19.89
N LYS A 111 25.24 -14.12 -20.48
CA LYS A 111 25.78 -12.95 -21.17
C LYS A 111 25.16 -12.83 -22.57
N PRO A 112 24.86 -11.62 -23.05
CA PRO A 112 24.31 -11.44 -24.39
C PRO A 112 25.39 -11.73 -25.44
N ASN A 113 25.03 -12.44 -26.51
CA ASN A 113 25.91 -12.61 -27.67
C ASN A 113 25.97 -11.33 -28.52
N ASN A 114 24.89 -10.54 -28.50
CA ASN A 114 24.81 -9.25 -29.17
C ASN A 114 25.54 -8.19 -28.33
N LYS A 115 26.66 -7.68 -28.85
CA LYS A 115 27.49 -6.66 -28.18
C LYS A 115 26.79 -5.29 -28.02
N ASN A 116 25.67 -5.06 -28.71
CA ASN A 116 24.88 -3.83 -28.58
C ASN A 116 23.84 -3.90 -27.45
N LEU A 117 23.71 -5.05 -26.77
CA LEU A 117 22.89 -5.18 -25.57
C LEU A 117 23.70 -4.80 -24.34
N ASN A 118 23.13 -3.94 -23.51
CA ASN A 118 23.71 -3.58 -22.22
C ASN A 118 22.92 -4.24 -21.10
N ILE A 119 23.63 -4.79 -20.12
CA ILE A 119 23.05 -5.33 -18.89
C ILE A 119 23.60 -4.52 -17.73
N TYR A 120 22.72 -3.96 -16.91
CA TYR A 120 23.11 -3.19 -15.74
C TYR A 120 22.09 -3.31 -14.62
N THR A 121 22.55 -2.98 -13.42
CA THR A 121 21.70 -2.85 -12.23
C THR A 121 21.31 -1.40 -12.05
N GLU A 122 20.01 -1.14 -11.94
CA GLU A 122 19.47 0.13 -11.49
C GLU A 122 19.19 0.05 -9.99
N LYS A 123 19.84 0.92 -9.22
CA LYS A 123 19.69 0.96 -7.76
C LYS A 123 18.25 1.30 -7.37
N SER A 124 17.86 0.88 -6.16
CA SER A 124 16.57 1.27 -5.57
C SER A 124 16.34 2.77 -5.66
N ASN A 125 15.16 3.15 -6.16
CA ASN A 125 14.76 4.53 -6.35
C ASN A 125 13.28 4.73 -5.98
N VAL A 126 12.90 5.99 -5.83
CA VAL A 126 11.50 6.37 -5.63
C VAL A 126 11.02 7.09 -6.88
N SER A 127 9.90 6.64 -7.40
CA SER A 127 9.33 7.16 -8.62
C SER A 127 7.86 7.53 -8.43
N ALA A 128 7.41 8.53 -9.17
CA ALA A 128 6.00 8.85 -9.33
C ALA A 128 5.48 8.22 -10.62
N CYS A 129 4.33 7.55 -10.53
CA CYS A 129 3.74 6.79 -11.62
C CYS A 129 2.29 7.22 -11.86
N ILE A 130 1.92 7.43 -13.12
CA ILE A 130 0.53 7.68 -13.54
C ILE A 130 0.09 6.59 -14.52
N GLN A 131 -1.07 5.99 -14.27
CA GLN A 131 -1.62 4.92 -15.11
C GLN A 131 -2.53 5.48 -16.21
N TYR A 132 -2.60 4.77 -17.34
CA TYR A 132 -3.55 5.04 -18.41
C TYR A 132 -3.84 3.80 -19.25
N SER A 133 -4.99 3.81 -19.91
CA SER A 133 -5.46 2.73 -20.79
C SER A 133 -5.28 3.05 -22.27
N GLY A 134 -5.44 2.03 -23.11
CA GLY A 134 -5.31 2.11 -24.57
C GLY A 134 -3.90 1.81 -25.08
N TYR A 135 -3.65 2.09 -26.36
CA TYR A 135 -2.32 1.98 -26.96
C TYR A 135 -1.47 3.20 -26.61
N SER A 136 -0.22 2.98 -26.21
CA SER A 136 0.73 4.08 -26.02
C SER A 136 1.17 4.65 -27.37
N ASN A 137 1.23 5.96 -27.45
CA ASN A 137 1.83 6.70 -28.57
C ASN A 137 2.33 8.05 -28.07
N GLU A 138 3.14 8.73 -28.87
CA GLU A 138 3.81 9.98 -28.47
C GLU A 138 2.81 11.06 -27.99
N LYS A 139 1.62 11.17 -28.58
CA LYS A 139 0.59 12.14 -28.18
C LYS A 139 0.06 11.84 -26.78
N ILE A 140 -0.23 10.57 -26.49
CA ILE A 140 -0.73 10.14 -25.17
C ILE A 140 0.39 10.24 -24.12
N GLU A 141 1.60 9.81 -24.47
CA GLU A 141 2.80 9.89 -23.63
C GLU A 141 3.05 11.35 -23.20
N LYS A 142 3.08 12.31 -24.14
CA LYS A 142 3.23 13.74 -23.85
C LYS A 142 2.12 14.27 -22.93
N ARG A 143 0.87 13.91 -23.20
CA ARG A 143 -0.28 14.34 -22.37
C ARG A 143 -0.15 13.81 -20.94
N LYS A 144 0.19 12.53 -20.76
CA LYS A 144 0.32 11.90 -19.45
C LYS A 144 1.54 12.37 -18.68
N ILE A 145 2.65 12.69 -19.37
CA ILE A 145 3.80 13.38 -18.78
C ILE A 145 3.38 14.76 -18.25
N ALA A 146 2.64 15.55 -19.04
CA ALA A 146 2.17 16.87 -18.60
C ALA A 146 1.23 16.79 -17.38
N GLU A 147 0.33 15.80 -17.37
CA GLU A 147 -0.56 15.53 -16.24
C GLU A 147 0.23 15.15 -14.98
N LEU A 148 1.21 14.24 -15.11
CA LEU A 148 2.09 13.85 -14.01
C LEU A 148 2.88 15.05 -13.48
N LYS A 149 3.50 15.85 -14.36
CA LYS A 149 4.22 17.08 -13.98
C LYS A 149 3.33 18.03 -13.20
N LYS A 150 2.12 18.29 -13.70
CA LYS A 150 1.15 19.17 -13.03
C LYS A 150 0.85 18.72 -11.59
N THR A 151 0.62 17.42 -11.36
CA THR A 151 0.39 16.89 -10.01
C THR A 151 1.64 17.00 -9.14
N LEU A 152 2.83 16.71 -9.69
CA LEU A 152 4.09 16.84 -8.93
C LEU A 152 4.36 18.30 -8.53
N ASP A 153 4.18 19.25 -9.45
CA ASP A 153 4.36 20.68 -9.21
C ASP A 153 3.38 21.19 -8.15
N LYS A 154 2.09 20.82 -8.26
CA LYS A 154 1.06 21.16 -7.27
C LYS A 154 1.43 20.73 -5.85
N HIS A 155 2.14 19.61 -5.71
CA HIS A 155 2.54 19.04 -4.43
C HIS A 155 4.00 19.34 -4.06
N ASN A 156 4.67 20.25 -4.78
CA ASN A 156 6.08 20.62 -4.57
C ASN A 156 7.04 19.41 -4.58
N ILE A 157 6.78 18.41 -5.43
CA ILE A 157 7.61 17.22 -5.58
C ILE A 157 8.58 17.42 -6.73
N GLN A 158 9.87 17.56 -6.41
CA GLN A 158 10.92 17.67 -7.43
C GLN A 158 11.17 16.31 -8.10
N HIS A 159 11.44 16.33 -9.41
CA HIS A 159 11.72 15.14 -10.21
C HIS A 159 13.00 15.28 -11.05
N PHE A 160 13.60 14.15 -11.44
CA PHE A 160 14.83 14.12 -12.24
C PHE A 160 14.58 14.27 -13.75
N ASN A 161 13.31 14.37 -14.18
CA ASN A 161 12.91 14.59 -15.57
C ASN A 161 13.35 13.43 -16.51
N ASP A 162 13.57 12.26 -15.93
CA ASP A 162 13.97 11.01 -16.55
C ASP A 162 12.76 10.13 -16.88
N PHE A 163 11.81 10.67 -17.65
CA PHE A 163 10.54 9.99 -17.91
C PHE A 163 10.70 8.67 -18.66
N GLU A 164 9.84 7.71 -18.31
CA GLU A 164 9.79 6.37 -18.88
C GLU A 164 8.35 5.94 -19.14
N VAL A 165 8.17 5.08 -20.16
CA VAL A 165 6.89 4.45 -20.50
C VAL A 165 6.96 2.98 -20.12
N LEU A 166 6.00 2.50 -19.34
CA LEU A 166 5.88 1.10 -18.94
C LEU A 166 4.68 0.48 -19.67
N VAL A 167 4.93 -0.53 -20.49
CA VAL A 167 3.92 -1.23 -21.29
C VAL A 167 3.74 -2.65 -20.75
N TYR A 168 2.56 -2.94 -20.18
CA TYR A 168 2.31 -4.21 -19.50
C TYR A 168 1.73 -5.30 -20.39
N ASN A 169 1.09 -4.91 -21.49
CA ASN A 169 0.31 -5.84 -22.29
C ASN A 169 0.86 -5.98 -23.70
N SER A 170 0.85 -7.23 -24.16
CA SER A 170 1.16 -7.62 -25.53
C SER A 170 0.40 -6.75 -26.55
N PRO A 171 0.99 -6.43 -27.73
CA PRO A 171 0.37 -5.60 -28.76
C PRO A 171 -1.05 -6.03 -29.17
N TRP A 172 -1.41 -7.30 -29.00
CA TRP A 172 -2.71 -7.86 -29.43
C TRP A 172 -3.85 -7.69 -28.42
N LYS A 173 -3.55 -7.34 -27.16
CA LYS A 173 -4.61 -7.10 -26.15
C LYS A 173 -5.29 -5.76 -26.42
N VAL A 174 -6.54 -5.72 -26.88
CA VAL A 174 -7.20 -4.45 -27.23
C VAL A 174 -7.95 -3.82 -26.05
N ILE A 175 -8.57 -4.63 -25.18
CA ILE A 175 -9.42 -4.17 -24.07
C ILE A 175 -8.66 -4.22 -22.74
N ASN A 176 -8.90 -3.26 -21.85
CA ASN A 176 -8.27 -3.17 -20.52
C ASN A 176 -6.73 -3.25 -20.56
N ARG A 177 -6.14 -2.51 -21.51
CA ARG A 177 -4.69 -2.29 -21.58
C ARG A 177 -4.24 -1.42 -20.40
N LYS A 178 -3.14 -1.80 -19.77
CA LYS A 178 -2.45 -1.05 -18.70
C LYS A 178 -1.12 -0.55 -19.24
N ASN A 179 -0.93 0.76 -19.16
CA ASN A 179 0.37 1.40 -19.36
C ASN A 179 0.58 2.44 -18.27
N GLU A 180 1.83 2.83 -18.06
CA GLU A 180 2.17 3.85 -17.08
C GLU A 180 3.23 4.81 -17.64
N ILE A 181 3.20 6.06 -17.16
CA ILE A 181 4.34 6.97 -17.22
C ILE A 181 4.97 7.01 -15.84
N ARG A 182 6.29 6.84 -15.78
CA ARG A 182 7.11 6.91 -14.57
C ARG A 182 8.12 8.05 -14.67
N VAL A 183 8.44 8.67 -13.53
CA VAL A 183 9.60 9.58 -13.39
C VAL A 183 10.23 9.41 -12.02
N THR A 184 11.56 9.42 -11.93
CA THR A 184 12.25 9.38 -10.66
C THR A 184 12.05 10.71 -9.95
N ILE A 185 11.75 10.66 -8.65
CA ILE A 185 11.55 11.85 -7.83
C ILE A 185 12.69 12.03 -6.84
N LYS A 186 13.00 13.30 -6.51
CA LYS A 186 13.83 13.63 -5.35
C LYS A 186 13.03 13.35 -4.10
N TYR A 187 13.06 12.09 -3.69
CA TYR A 187 12.46 11.67 -2.46
C TYR A 187 13.50 11.78 -1.35
N ASN A 188 13.47 12.90 -0.63
CA ASN A 188 14.29 13.02 0.56
C ASN A 188 13.77 12.03 1.60
N ASN A 189 14.56 11.00 1.88
CA ASN A 189 14.41 10.11 3.03
C ASN A 189 14.48 10.86 4.39
N MET A 190 14.59 12.19 4.38
CA MET A 190 14.41 13.05 5.55
C MET A 190 13.02 12.90 6.21
N ASN A 191 12.03 12.33 5.52
CA ASN A 191 10.74 11.95 6.15
C ASN A 191 10.74 10.57 6.83
N GLU A 192 11.75 9.72 6.62
CA GLU A 192 11.97 8.53 7.46
C GLU A 192 12.81 8.85 8.71
N LYS A 193 13.56 9.96 8.72
CA LYS A 193 14.41 10.40 9.85
C LYS A 193 14.01 11.70 10.55
N LYS A 194 12.99 12.43 10.10
CA LYS A 194 12.21 13.23 11.05
C LYS A 194 11.53 12.20 11.94
N ASN A 195 11.63 12.35 13.26
CA ASN A 195 10.61 11.83 14.17
C ASN A 195 9.28 12.40 13.68
N LYS A 196 8.64 11.73 12.71
CA LYS A 196 7.34 12.13 12.20
C LYS A 196 6.47 12.09 13.43
N LYS A 197 5.96 13.27 13.82
CA LYS A 197 5.21 13.40 15.06
C LYS A 197 3.98 12.50 14.91
N LEU A 198 4.06 11.31 15.49
CA LEU A 198 2.92 10.43 15.54
C LEU A 198 1.94 11.05 16.51
N TYR A 199 0.71 11.17 16.05
CA TYR A 199 -0.40 11.58 16.88
C TYR A 199 -0.87 10.35 17.65
N LYS A 200 -1.48 10.60 18.80
CA LYS A 200 -1.99 9.54 19.67
C LYS A 200 -3.47 9.74 19.86
N ALA A 201 -4.22 8.67 19.62
CA ALA A 201 -5.62 8.55 20.01
C ALA A 201 -5.74 7.46 21.09
N TYR A 202 -6.72 7.61 21.97
CA TYR A 202 -6.93 6.73 23.12
C TYR A 202 -8.38 6.28 23.17
N PHE A 203 -8.62 5.03 22.76
CA PHE A 203 -9.96 4.47 22.60
C PHE A 203 -10.16 3.22 23.45
N GLY A 204 -11.27 3.14 24.18
CA GLY A 204 -11.77 1.94 24.83
C GLY A 204 -13.15 1.60 24.28
N GLY A 205 -13.39 0.34 23.93
CA GLY A 205 -14.61 -0.10 23.23
C GLY A 205 -14.96 -1.56 23.52
N GLY A 206 -14.75 -1.99 24.76
CA GLY A 206 -14.79 -3.39 25.17
C GLY A 206 -13.39 -3.96 25.40
N CYS A 207 -13.25 -5.28 25.24
CA CYS A 207 -11.96 -5.96 25.35
C CYS A 207 -10.92 -5.32 24.42
N PHE A 208 -9.81 -4.84 24.96
CA PHE A 208 -8.75 -4.17 24.20
C PHE A 208 -8.08 -5.08 23.14
N TRP A 209 -8.19 -6.41 23.23
CA TRP A 209 -7.68 -7.32 22.21
C TRP A 209 -8.49 -7.22 20.92
N CYS A 210 -9.79 -6.95 21.03
CA CYS A 210 -10.65 -6.70 19.87
C CYS A 210 -10.27 -5.36 19.23
N VAL A 211 -10.11 -4.31 20.04
CA VAL A 211 -9.78 -2.96 19.56
C VAL A 211 -8.38 -2.93 18.94
N GLU A 212 -7.40 -3.56 19.57
CA GLU A 212 -6.03 -3.74 19.05
C GLU A 212 -6.06 -4.38 17.66
N ALA A 213 -6.72 -5.54 17.53
CA ALA A 213 -6.77 -6.27 16.27
C ALA A 213 -7.42 -5.46 15.14
N VAL A 214 -8.42 -4.64 15.43
CA VAL A 214 -9.07 -3.77 14.45
C VAL A 214 -8.11 -2.71 13.94
N PHE A 215 -7.37 -2.03 14.83
CA PHE A 215 -6.51 -0.90 14.44
C PHE A 215 -5.12 -1.30 13.95
N GLU A 216 -4.63 -2.50 14.30
CA GLU A 216 -3.27 -2.93 13.99
C GLU A 216 -2.92 -2.94 12.49
N ASP A 217 -3.90 -3.22 11.63
CA ASP A 217 -3.69 -3.34 10.18
C ASP A 217 -4.23 -2.12 9.40
N VAL A 218 -4.68 -1.07 10.09
CA VAL A 218 -5.21 0.14 9.44
C VAL A 218 -4.08 0.94 8.79
N ILE A 219 -4.25 1.29 7.52
CA ILE A 219 -3.30 2.11 6.76
C ILE A 219 -3.15 3.47 7.46
N GLY A 220 -1.92 3.79 7.88
CA GLY A 220 -1.59 5.03 8.58
C GLY A 220 -1.45 4.88 10.10
N VAL A 221 -2.01 3.81 10.68
CA VAL A 221 -1.67 3.42 12.07
C VAL A 221 -0.26 2.82 12.08
N LYS A 222 0.55 3.24 13.04
CA LYS A 222 1.95 2.81 13.17
C LYS A 222 2.17 1.84 14.32
N ASN A 223 1.40 2.00 15.40
CA ASN A 223 1.51 1.16 16.56
C ASN A 223 0.24 1.25 17.41
N VAL A 224 -0.18 0.14 17.98
CA VAL A 224 -1.25 0.06 18.97
C VAL A 224 -0.67 -0.51 20.27
N LYS A 225 -1.06 0.00 21.43
CA LYS A 225 -0.69 -0.58 22.74
C LYS A 225 -1.92 -0.73 23.59
N ASN A 226 -2.06 -1.89 24.20
CA ASN A 226 -3.09 -2.17 25.19
C ASN A 226 -2.69 -1.62 26.56
N GLY A 227 -3.65 -1.06 27.28
CA GLY A 227 -3.44 -0.50 28.60
C GLY A 227 -4.70 -0.08 29.32
N TYR A 228 -4.50 0.61 30.43
CA TYR A 228 -5.54 1.03 31.35
C TYR A 228 -5.52 2.55 31.50
N SER A 229 -6.68 3.18 31.37
CA SER A 229 -6.81 4.63 31.53
C SER A 229 -8.24 5.04 31.95
N GLY A 230 -8.46 6.32 32.23
CA GLY A 230 -9.76 6.85 32.67
C GLY A 230 -10.18 6.53 34.11
N GLY A 231 -9.37 5.78 34.88
CA GLY A 231 -9.58 5.46 36.29
C GLY A 231 -8.75 6.31 37.25
N LYS A 232 -8.64 5.87 38.52
CA LYS A 232 -8.02 6.63 39.61
C LYS A 232 -6.73 6.02 40.16
N ILE A 233 -6.49 4.73 39.95
CA ILE A 233 -5.39 4.00 40.61
C ILE A 233 -4.13 4.07 39.75
N LYS A 234 -3.00 4.40 40.36
CA LYS A 234 -1.72 4.45 39.66
C LYS A 234 -1.15 3.04 39.48
N ASN A 235 -0.60 2.77 38.29
CA ASN A 235 0.04 1.50 37.93
C ASN A 235 -0.85 0.27 38.23
N PRO A 236 -2.11 0.24 37.76
CA PRO A 236 -3.00 -0.88 38.05
C PRO A 236 -2.55 -2.15 37.32
N SER A 237 -2.71 -3.30 37.95
CA SER A 237 -2.56 -4.62 37.31
C SER A 237 -3.84 -5.06 36.61
N TYR A 238 -3.75 -5.98 35.65
CA TYR A 238 -4.93 -6.55 35.01
C TYR A 238 -5.94 -7.12 36.03
N LYS A 239 -5.44 -7.77 37.08
CA LYS A 239 -6.26 -8.38 38.14
C LYS A 239 -7.08 -7.35 38.91
N GLU A 240 -6.53 -6.15 39.14
CA GLU A 240 -7.27 -5.08 39.83
C GLU A 240 -8.31 -4.44 38.91
N VAL A 241 -7.97 -4.26 37.63
CA VAL A 241 -8.86 -3.67 36.60
C VAL A 241 -10.05 -4.59 36.33
N SER A 242 -9.81 -5.87 36.05
CA SER A 242 -10.84 -6.88 35.79
C SER A 242 -11.80 -7.08 36.97
N ARG A 243 -11.36 -6.79 38.19
CA ARG A 243 -12.22 -6.78 39.39
C ARG A 243 -13.02 -5.49 39.57
N GLY A 244 -12.83 -4.48 38.70
CA GLY A 244 -13.52 -3.20 38.76
C GLY A 244 -13.06 -2.26 39.90
N LEU A 245 -11.95 -2.58 40.58
CA LEU A 245 -11.49 -1.84 41.75
C LEU A 245 -10.85 -0.48 41.41
N THR A 246 -10.42 -0.30 40.17
CA THR A 246 -9.54 0.82 39.78
C THR A 246 -10.26 1.93 39.02
N LYS A 247 -11.48 1.65 38.54
CA LYS A 247 -12.28 2.49 37.63
C LYS A 247 -11.62 2.75 36.27
N HIS A 248 -10.52 2.07 35.96
CA HIS A 248 -9.92 2.13 34.63
C HIS A 248 -10.79 1.39 33.61
N ALA A 249 -10.81 1.91 32.39
CA ALA A 249 -11.21 1.17 31.19
C ALA A 249 -9.99 0.48 30.58
N GLU A 250 -10.24 -0.62 29.89
CA GLU A 250 -9.34 -1.13 28.86
C GLU A 250 -9.33 -0.16 27.68
N VAL A 251 -8.13 0.31 27.33
CA VAL A 251 -7.91 1.36 26.33
C VAL A 251 -6.72 1.00 25.45
N CYS A 252 -6.81 1.29 24.16
CA CYS A 252 -5.72 1.23 23.22
C CYS A 252 -5.11 2.63 23.01
N GLU A 253 -3.78 2.78 23.17
CA GLU A 253 -3.01 3.91 22.65
C GLU A 253 -2.70 3.64 21.17
N ILE A 254 -3.36 4.36 20.26
CA ILE A 254 -3.17 4.25 18.82
C ILE A 254 -2.25 5.38 18.37
N SER A 255 -1.03 5.02 17.96
CA SER A 255 -0.08 5.95 17.35
C SER A 255 -0.26 5.94 15.84
N TYR A 256 -0.58 7.10 15.25
CA TYR A 256 -0.92 7.21 13.84
C TYR A 256 -0.23 8.38 13.16
N ASP A 257 -0.15 8.26 11.83
CA ASP A 257 0.39 9.27 10.93
C ASP A 257 -0.75 10.13 10.36
N SER A 258 -0.87 11.37 10.84
CA SER A 258 -1.94 12.29 10.46
C SER A 258 -1.95 12.68 8.98
N ASP A 259 -0.86 12.44 8.25
CA ASP A 259 -0.81 12.69 6.80
C ASP A 259 -1.42 11.55 5.99
N ILE A 260 -1.65 10.38 6.62
CA ILE A 260 -2.18 9.18 5.99
C ILE A 260 -3.61 8.91 6.48
N ILE A 261 -3.85 9.04 7.79
CA ILE A 261 -5.15 8.84 8.42
C ILE A 261 -5.40 9.92 9.47
N ASN A 262 -6.58 10.52 9.46
CA ASN A 262 -6.96 11.58 10.38
C ASN A 262 -7.87 11.10 11.52
N LEU A 263 -8.10 11.95 12.53
CA LEU A 263 -8.90 11.59 13.69
C LEU A 263 -10.35 11.20 13.36
N ASN A 264 -11.00 11.83 12.38
CA ASN A 264 -12.37 11.47 12.00
C ASN A 264 -12.44 10.06 11.39
N GLU A 265 -11.43 9.67 10.62
CA GLU A 265 -11.34 8.32 10.05
C GLU A 265 -11.10 7.28 11.14
N LEU A 266 -10.26 7.59 12.14
CA LEU A 266 -10.09 6.75 13.32
C LEU A 266 -11.37 6.62 14.15
N LEU A 267 -12.16 7.69 14.27
CA LEU A 267 -13.46 7.68 14.94
C LEU A 267 -14.47 6.83 14.17
N GLU A 268 -14.48 6.89 12.83
CA GLU A 268 -15.33 6.03 11.99
C GLU A 268 -15.03 4.55 12.23
N ILE A 269 -13.74 4.18 12.22
CA ILE A 269 -13.32 2.80 12.52
C ILE A 269 -13.75 2.41 13.93
N PHE A 270 -13.53 3.28 14.93
CA PHE A 270 -13.91 3.02 16.31
C PHE A 270 -15.41 2.74 16.46
N PHE A 271 -16.27 3.66 15.99
CA PHE A 271 -17.72 3.55 16.16
C PHE A 271 -18.37 2.44 15.34
N LEU A 272 -17.77 2.02 14.22
CA LEU A 272 -18.28 0.91 13.42
C LEU A 272 -17.74 -0.47 13.85
N SER A 273 -16.76 -0.51 14.76
CA SER A 273 -16.12 -1.75 15.20
C SER A 273 -16.57 -2.26 16.57
N HIS A 274 -17.37 -1.49 17.31
CA HIS A 274 -17.95 -1.89 18.59
C HIS A 274 -19.38 -1.37 18.73
N ASP A 275 -20.07 -1.73 19.81
CA ASP A 275 -21.40 -1.21 20.12
C ASP A 275 -21.24 -0.03 21.11
N PRO A 276 -21.44 1.23 20.67
CA PRO A 276 -21.28 2.40 21.52
C PRO A 276 -22.52 2.71 22.36
N THR A 277 -23.60 1.92 22.26
CA THR A 277 -24.87 2.18 22.98
C THR A 277 -25.00 1.37 24.26
N THR A 278 -24.16 0.35 24.46
CA THR A 278 -24.20 -0.48 25.66
C THR A 278 -23.32 0.05 26.78
N LEU A 279 -23.96 0.54 27.85
CA LEU A 279 -23.25 1.04 29.04
C LEU A 279 -22.48 -0.09 29.75
N ASN A 280 -21.19 0.13 30.01
CA ASN A 280 -20.32 -0.77 30.80
C ASN A 280 -20.32 -2.23 30.30
N ARG A 281 -20.44 -2.43 28.99
CA ARG A 281 -20.52 -3.76 28.38
C ARG A 281 -20.07 -3.70 26.92
N GLN A 282 -19.51 -4.79 26.43
CA GLN A 282 -19.43 -5.04 25.00
C GLN A 282 -19.70 -6.52 24.68
N GLY A 283 -20.83 -6.81 24.04
CA GLY A 283 -21.31 -8.19 23.89
C GLY A 283 -21.43 -8.89 25.24
N ASN A 284 -20.73 -10.02 25.40
CA ASN A 284 -20.72 -10.80 26.65
C ASN A 284 -19.67 -10.30 27.67
N ASP A 285 -18.83 -9.33 27.31
CA ASP A 285 -17.83 -8.75 28.21
C ASP A 285 -18.49 -7.64 29.04
N VAL A 286 -18.84 -7.95 30.30
CA VAL A 286 -19.60 -7.06 31.19
C VAL A 286 -18.70 -6.49 32.29
N GLY A 287 -18.71 -5.17 32.44
CA GLY A 287 -17.97 -4.47 33.48
C GLY A 287 -17.62 -3.04 33.07
N GLU A 288 -17.46 -2.16 34.06
CA GLU A 288 -17.07 -0.77 33.83
C GLU A 288 -15.71 -0.64 33.09
N HIS A 289 -14.85 -1.65 33.21
CA HIS A 289 -13.59 -1.70 32.46
C HIS A 289 -13.76 -1.95 30.96
N TYR A 290 -14.93 -2.41 30.51
CA TYR A 290 -15.26 -2.63 29.09
C TYR A 290 -16.11 -1.51 28.48
N ARG A 291 -16.36 -0.42 29.22
CA ARG A 291 -17.18 0.70 28.72
C ARG A 291 -16.55 1.35 27.48
N SER A 292 -17.40 1.88 26.61
CA SER A 292 -16.98 2.74 25.51
C SER A 292 -16.47 4.09 26.05
N ILE A 293 -15.23 4.46 25.72
CA ILE A 293 -14.58 5.70 26.19
C ILE A 293 -13.60 6.22 25.16
N ILE A 294 -13.54 7.55 25.00
CA ILE A 294 -12.53 8.26 24.22
C ILE A 294 -11.84 9.27 25.13
N LEU A 295 -10.49 9.24 25.16
CA LEU A 295 -9.68 10.18 25.95
C LEU A 295 -9.05 11.25 25.07
N TYR A 296 -9.46 12.51 25.23
CA TYR A 296 -8.95 13.63 24.44
C TYR A 296 -7.76 14.32 25.11
N ASN A 297 -6.75 14.72 24.32
CA ASN A 297 -5.54 15.37 24.85
C ASN A 297 -5.70 16.89 25.03
N ASN A 298 -6.57 17.53 24.24
CA ASN A 298 -6.79 18.97 24.25
C ASN A 298 -8.21 19.34 23.77
N ASP A 299 -8.58 20.61 23.90
CA ASP A 299 -9.93 21.09 23.57
C ASP A 299 -10.25 21.04 22.07
N GLN A 300 -9.24 21.14 21.18
CA GLN A 300 -9.46 20.98 19.75
C GLN A 300 -9.89 19.54 19.44
N GLU A 301 -9.18 18.56 20.00
CA GLU A 301 -9.52 17.14 19.89
C GLU A 301 -10.90 16.85 20.48
N LYS A 302 -11.19 17.40 21.67
CA LYS A 302 -12.51 17.31 22.31
C LYS A 302 -13.63 17.78 21.39
N ASN A 303 -13.47 18.95 20.76
CA ASN A 303 -14.47 19.52 19.88
C ASN A 303 -14.68 18.68 18.61
N VAL A 304 -13.60 18.16 18.02
CA VAL A 304 -13.69 17.25 16.87
C VAL A 304 -14.47 15.98 17.25
N ILE A 305 -14.10 15.35 18.36
CA ILE A 305 -14.75 14.11 18.82
C ILE A 305 -16.22 14.37 19.19
N SER A 306 -16.52 15.44 19.92
CA SER A 306 -17.90 15.75 20.32
C SER A 306 -18.80 16.05 19.11
N ASN A 307 -18.28 16.78 18.12
CA ASN A 307 -19.02 17.05 16.90
C ASN A 307 -19.24 15.78 16.08
N TYR A 308 -18.22 14.92 15.99
CA TYR A 308 -18.34 13.62 15.33
C TYR A 308 -19.42 12.77 16.00
N ILE A 309 -19.34 12.58 17.32
CA ILE A 309 -20.33 11.84 18.12
C ILE A 309 -21.72 12.40 17.89
N LYS A 310 -21.90 13.72 18.00
CA LYS A 310 -23.21 14.35 17.78
C LYS A 310 -23.79 14.00 16.41
N ASN A 311 -22.99 14.08 15.36
CA ASN A 311 -23.44 13.81 13.99
C ASN A 311 -23.86 12.35 13.80
N ILE A 312 -23.09 11.40 14.32
CA ILE A 312 -23.39 9.97 14.16
C ILE A 312 -24.46 9.47 15.13
N ASN A 313 -24.61 10.09 16.31
CA ASN A 313 -25.55 9.66 17.32
C ASN A 313 -26.98 9.69 16.77
N ASP A 314 -27.34 10.81 16.15
CA ASP A 314 -28.68 11.00 15.59
C ASP A 314 -28.88 10.20 14.30
N SER A 315 -27.85 10.11 13.45
CA SER A 315 -27.98 9.53 12.10
C SER A 315 -27.84 8.01 12.04
N LEU A 316 -27.10 7.40 12.95
CA LEU A 316 -26.76 5.97 12.92
C LEU A 316 -27.16 5.21 14.17
N PHE A 317 -27.29 5.88 15.32
CA PHE A 317 -27.47 5.24 16.62
C PHE A 317 -28.71 5.74 17.39
N ASN A 318 -29.66 6.41 16.71
CA ASN A 318 -30.94 6.87 17.28
C ASN A 318 -30.82 7.67 18.60
N GLY A 319 -29.72 8.38 18.81
CA GLY A 319 -29.48 9.15 20.03
C GLY A 319 -28.95 8.33 21.21
N GLU A 320 -28.64 7.04 21.04
CA GLU A 320 -28.33 6.10 22.12
C GLU A 320 -26.83 5.94 22.46
N ILE A 321 -25.92 6.69 21.83
CA ILE A 321 -24.48 6.61 22.15
C ILE A 321 -24.24 6.97 23.62
N VAL A 322 -23.60 6.07 24.35
CA VAL A 322 -23.18 6.23 25.75
C VAL A 322 -21.66 6.32 25.92
N THR A 323 -20.91 6.48 24.83
CA THR A 323 -19.45 6.64 24.85
C THR A 323 -19.02 7.81 25.74
N GLU A 324 -18.20 7.52 26.76
CA GLU A 324 -17.66 8.53 27.67
C GLU A 324 -16.59 9.37 26.95
N LEU A 325 -16.74 10.70 26.91
CA LEU A 325 -15.71 11.61 26.44
C LEU A 325 -14.99 12.25 27.63
N LYS A 326 -13.74 11.88 27.87
CA LYS A 326 -12.99 12.28 29.08
C LYS A 326 -11.62 12.88 28.73
N LYS A 327 -11.14 13.83 29.54
CA LYS A 327 -9.79 14.38 29.37
C LYS A 327 -8.74 13.30 29.64
N PHE A 328 -7.77 13.16 28.75
CA PHE A 328 -6.62 12.30 28.94
C PHE A 328 -5.76 12.79 30.12
N ASP A 329 -5.38 11.86 30.99
CA ASP A 329 -4.48 12.11 32.13
C ASP A 329 -3.26 11.19 32.04
N LYS A 330 -3.45 9.89 32.24
CA LYS A 330 -2.37 8.89 32.20
C LYS A 330 -2.80 7.60 31.52
N PHE A 331 -1.88 7.04 30.73
CA PHE A 331 -2.00 5.70 30.17
C PHE A 331 -1.03 4.75 30.91
N TYR A 332 -1.56 3.66 31.45
CA TYR A 332 -0.76 2.58 32.04
C TYR A 332 -0.72 1.42 31.06
N LYS A 333 0.45 1.17 30.45
CA LYS A 333 0.61 0.06 29.51
C LYS A 333 0.32 -1.25 30.24
N ALA A 334 -0.54 -2.08 29.65
CA ALA A 334 -0.82 -3.42 30.15
C ALA A 334 0.42 -4.33 30.01
N GLU A 335 0.37 -5.45 30.70
CA GLU A 335 1.41 -6.47 30.70
C GLU A 335 1.71 -6.97 29.27
N SER A 336 2.93 -7.46 29.05
CA SER A 336 3.40 -7.84 27.71
C SER A 336 2.54 -8.92 27.04
N TYR A 337 1.97 -9.84 27.83
CA TYR A 337 1.10 -10.91 27.33
C TYR A 337 -0.24 -10.41 26.80
N HIS A 338 -0.63 -9.16 27.10
CA HIS A 338 -1.81 -8.54 26.51
C HIS A 338 -1.53 -7.84 25.17
N GLN A 339 -0.27 -7.69 24.74
CA GLN A 339 0.09 -6.97 23.52
C GLN A 339 0.15 -7.91 22.32
N ASN A 340 -0.37 -7.50 21.16
CA ASN A 340 -0.50 -8.31 19.94
C ASN A 340 -1.20 -9.66 20.22
N TYR A 341 -2.18 -9.68 21.13
CA TYR A 341 -2.74 -10.93 21.65
C TYR A 341 -3.36 -11.76 20.53
N TYR A 342 -4.14 -11.14 19.64
CA TYR A 342 -4.78 -11.81 18.51
C TYR A 342 -3.74 -12.45 17.57
N LYS A 343 -2.71 -11.70 17.18
CA LYS A 343 -1.63 -12.19 16.28
C LYS A 343 -0.90 -13.39 16.86
N GLN A 344 -0.67 -13.41 18.17
CA GLN A 344 0.06 -14.48 18.85
C GLN A 344 -0.82 -15.68 19.21
N ASN A 345 -2.15 -15.51 19.27
CA ASN A 345 -3.08 -16.50 19.81
C ASN A 345 -4.29 -16.73 18.89
N THR A 346 -4.11 -16.67 17.56
CA THR A 346 -5.21 -16.81 16.59
C THR A 346 -6.03 -18.10 16.75
N SER A 347 -5.42 -19.16 17.31
CA SER A 347 -6.08 -20.45 17.54
C SER A 347 -6.98 -20.48 18.77
N ALA A 348 -6.87 -19.50 19.69
CA ALA A 348 -7.62 -19.45 20.94
C ALA A 348 -9.13 -19.29 20.71
N GLY A 349 -9.94 -19.88 21.60
CA GLY A 349 -11.41 -19.87 21.47
C GLY A 349 -12.00 -18.47 21.37
N TYR A 350 -11.57 -17.55 22.23
CA TYR A 350 -11.99 -16.15 22.19
C TYR A 350 -11.59 -15.46 20.86
N CYS A 351 -10.37 -15.70 20.37
CA CYS A 351 -9.91 -15.16 19.08
C CYS A 351 -10.75 -15.67 17.91
N LYS A 352 -11.10 -16.96 17.88
CA LYS A 352 -11.91 -17.56 16.81
C LYS A 352 -13.38 -17.12 16.85
N LEU A 353 -13.97 -17.06 18.04
CA LEU A 353 -15.41 -16.84 18.20
C LEU A 353 -15.78 -15.36 18.31
N VAL A 354 -14.86 -14.50 18.77
CA VAL A 354 -15.15 -13.08 19.04
C VAL A 354 -14.32 -12.17 18.15
N ILE A 355 -12.98 -12.28 18.17
CA ILE A 355 -12.11 -11.32 17.47
C ILE A 355 -12.16 -11.51 15.95
N THR A 356 -12.01 -12.74 15.45
CA THR A 356 -11.94 -13.04 14.00
C THR A 356 -13.21 -12.60 13.25
N PRO A 357 -14.43 -12.90 13.73
CA PRO A 357 -15.64 -12.43 13.05
C PRO A 357 -15.75 -10.90 13.02
N LYS A 358 -15.42 -10.22 14.14
CA LYS A 358 -15.41 -8.75 14.22
C LYS A 358 -14.40 -8.15 13.24
N LEU A 359 -13.19 -8.70 13.19
CA LEU A 359 -12.13 -8.23 12.30
C LEU A 359 -12.48 -8.43 10.82
N ASN A 360 -13.05 -9.59 10.47
CA ASN A 360 -13.50 -9.85 9.10
C ASN A 360 -14.63 -8.90 8.68
N LYS A 361 -15.59 -8.62 9.58
CA LYS A 361 -16.64 -7.63 9.34
C LYS A 361 -16.04 -6.24 9.13
N ALA A 362 -15.15 -5.80 10.03
CA ALA A 362 -14.47 -4.52 9.93
C ALA A 362 -13.71 -4.39 8.60
N ARG A 363 -12.86 -5.35 8.23
CA ARG A 363 -12.11 -5.32 6.96
C ARG A 363 -13.01 -5.29 5.72
N LYS A 364 -14.18 -5.91 5.78
CA LYS A 364 -15.16 -5.90 4.68
C LYS A 364 -15.84 -4.53 4.57
N GLU A 365 -16.42 -4.04 5.66
CA GLU A 365 -17.22 -2.81 5.68
C GLU A 365 -16.35 -1.53 5.61
N LEU A 366 -15.12 -1.61 6.11
CA LEU A 366 -14.15 -0.53 6.22
C LEU A 366 -12.94 -0.74 5.29
N SER A 367 -13.11 -1.46 4.18
CA SER A 367 -12.04 -1.83 3.24
C SER A 367 -11.22 -0.66 2.68
N LYS A 368 -11.72 0.58 2.75
CA LYS A 368 -10.94 1.79 2.39
C LYS A 368 -9.78 2.09 3.36
N TYR A 369 -9.81 1.53 4.57
CA TYR A 369 -8.84 1.77 5.64
C TYR A 369 -7.81 0.63 5.80
N TYR A 370 -8.00 -0.48 5.09
CA TYR A 370 -7.13 -1.65 5.08
C TYR A 370 -6.55 -1.86 3.68
#